data_AF-A0A9C9BUH3-F1
#
_entry.id   AF-A0A9C9BUH3-F1
#
_cell.length_a   1.000
_cell.length_b   1.000
_cell.length_c   1.000
_cell.angle_alpha   90.00
_cell.angle_beta   90.00
_cell.angle_gamma   90.00
#
_symmetry.space_group_name_H-M   'P 1'
#
loop_
_entity.id
_entity.type
_entity.pdbx_description
1 polymer ?
#
loop_
_entity_poly.entity_id
_entity_poly.type
_entity_poly.pdbx_seq_one_letter_code
_entity_poly.pdbx_strand_id
1 'polypeptide(L)' 'MKSSSDKSIRRAAALLREARRGVALTGAGISTPSGIPDFRSPESGLWKRYDPMEVASLRAFRHNPERFFAW' A
#
# COMPACT_ATOMS: atom_id res chain seq x y z
N MET A 1 4.48 -1.29 -32.22
CA MET A 1 5.24 -0.42 -31.29
C MET A 1 5.15 -1.00 -29.87
N LYS A 2 6.27 -1.23 -29.16
CA LYS A 2 6.23 -1.67 -27.75
C LYS A 2 5.88 -0.48 -26.85
N SER A 3 4.89 -0.64 -25.95
CA SER A 3 4.44 0.42 -25.04
C SER A 3 5.57 0.88 -24.12
N SER A 4 5.50 2.13 -23.65
CA SER A 4 6.46 2.69 -22.69
C SER A 4 6.63 1.80 -21.46
N SER A 5 5.53 1.21 -20.97
CA SER A 5 5.51 0.30 -19.82
C SER A 5 6.28 -1.01 -20.05
N ASP A 6 6.17 -1.62 -21.25
CA ASP A 6 6.91 -2.85 -21.58
C ASP A 6 8.44 -2.60 -21.56
N LYS A 7 8.87 -1.41 -21.99
CA LYS A 7 10.29 -1.03 -21.92
C LYS A 7 10.78 -0.92 -20.47
N SER A 8 9.99 -0.28 -19.60
CA SER A 8 10.33 -0.12 -18.18
C SER A 8 10.40 -1.47 -17.44
N ILE A 9 9.46 -2.38 -17.70
CA ILE A 9 9.46 -3.72 -17.10
C ILE A 9 10.70 -4.50 -17.52
N ARG A 10 11.06 -4.49 -18.81
CA ARG A 10 12.28 -5.14 -19.31
C ARG A 10 13.54 -4.56 -18.68
N ARG A 11 13.59 -3.25 -18.49
CA ARG A 11 14.72 -2.57 -17.84
C ARG A 11 14.84 -2.98 -16.38
N ALA A 12 13.74 -2.99 -15.63
CA ALA A 12 13.73 -3.44 -14.24
C ALA A 12 14.20 -4.91 -14.12
N ALA A 13 13.72 -5.80 -14.99
CA ALA A 13 14.15 -7.19 -15.00
C ALA A 13 15.66 -7.36 -15.28
N ALA A 14 16.23 -6.54 -16.16
CA ALA A 14 17.68 -6.54 -16.40
C ALA A 14 18.46 -6.12 -15.15
N LEU A 15 18.06 -5.02 -14.51
CA LEU A 15 18.69 -4.52 -13.28
C LEU A 15 18.63 -5.55 -12.14
N LEU A 16 17.49 -6.24 -11.99
CA LEU A 16 17.32 -7.27 -10.96
C LEU A 16 18.22 -8.49 -11.20
N ARG A 17 18.44 -8.89 -12.46
CA ARG A 17 19.34 -10.01 -12.80
C ARG A 17 20.81 -9.74 -12.48
N GLU A 18 21.22 -8.48 -12.60
CA GLU A 18 22.61 -8.07 -12.35
C GLU A 18 22.85 -7.69 -10.87
N ALA A 19 21.79 -7.49 -10.10
CA ALA A 19 21.89 -7.05 -8.71
C ALA A 19 22.50 -8.16 -7.83
N ARG A 20 23.55 -7.80 -7.08
CA ARG A 20 24.12 -8.69 -6.03
C ARG A 20 23.29 -8.68 -4.74
N ARG A 21 22.49 -7.63 -4.52
CA ARG A 21 21.62 -7.44 -3.35
C ARG A 21 20.36 -6.68 -3.78
N GLY A 22 19.24 -7.39 -3.90
CA GLY A 22 17.94 -6.79 -4.23
C GLY A 22 17.17 -6.42 -2.96
N VAL A 23 16.55 -5.24 -2.97
CA VAL A 23 15.62 -4.79 -1.91
C VAL A 23 14.35 -4.27 -2.60
N ALA A 24 13.19 -4.68 -2.09
CA ALA A 24 11.90 -4.17 -2.53
C ALA A 24 11.28 -3.36 -1.39
N LEU A 25 10.97 -2.09 -1.65
CA LEU A 25 10.13 -1.29 -0.78
C LEU A 25 8.68 -1.45 -1.25
N THR A 26 7.83 -1.99 -0.39
CA THR A 26 6.42 -2.23 -0.70
C THR A 26 5.53 -1.34 0.16
N GLY A 27 4.30 -1.15 -0.30
CA GLY A 27 3.22 -0.54 0.48
C GLY A 27 1.95 -1.36 0.34
N ALA A 28 0.85 -0.89 0.93
CA ALA A 28 -0.43 -1.63 0.94
C ALA A 28 -0.94 -2.02 -0.46
N GLY A 29 -0.58 -1.25 -1.51
CA GLY A 29 -0.96 -1.54 -2.89
C GLY A 29 -0.51 -2.91 -3.42
N ILE A 30 0.53 -3.53 -2.85
CA ILE A 30 0.92 -4.90 -3.25
C ILE A 30 -0.11 -5.94 -2.81
N SER A 31 -0.90 -5.65 -1.78
CA SER A 31 -1.89 -6.56 -1.19
C SER A 31 -3.30 -6.37 -1.76
N THR A 32 -3.55 -5.29 -2.51
CA THR A 32 -4.88 -5.01 -3.08
C THR A 32 -5.37 -6.08 -4.06
N PRO A 33 -4.52 -6.71 -4.91
CA PRO A 33 -4.97 -7.82 -5.75
C PRO A 33 -5.34 -9.08 -4.95
N SER A 34 -4.89 -9.18 -3.69
CA SER A 34 -5.25 -10.26 -2.76
C SER A 34 -6.54 -9.97 -1.97
N GLY A 35 -7.25 -8.89 -2.28
CA GLY A 35 -8.50 -8.50 -1.61
C GLY A 35 -8.30 -7.78 -0.27
N ILE A 36 -7.06 -7.45 0.10
CA ILE A 36 -6.79 -6.62 1.29
C ILE A 36 -6.88 -5.15 0.86
N PRO A 37 -7.83 -4.36 1.40
CA PRO A 37 -7.98 -2.97 1.01
C PRO A 37 -6.75 -2.16 1.43
N ASP A 38 -6.35 -1.21 0.59
CA ASP A 38 -5.39 -0.20 1.01
C ASP A 38 -6.08 0.97 1.72
N PHE A 39 -5.27 1.89 2.22
CA PHE A 39 -5.77 3.03 2.97
C PHE A 39 -6.21 4.22 2.10
N ARG A 40 -5.62 4.42 0.92
CA ARG A 40 -5.58 5.74 0.23
C ARG A 40 -6.11 5.74 -1.21
N SER A 41 -6.46 4.59 -1.77
CA SER A 41 -6.98 4.50 -3.14
C SER A 41 -8.20 5.43 -3.31
N PRO A 42 -8.27 6.20 -4.41
CA PRO A 42 -9.31 7.23 -4.59
C PRO A 42 -10.75 6.69 -4.48
N GLU A 43 -10.99 5.46 -4.93
CA GLU A 43 -12.33 4.87 -4.99
C GLU A 43 -12.57 3.83 -3.89
N SER A 44 -11.52 3.14 -3.44
CA SER A 44 -11.62 1.96 -2.56
C SER A 44 -10.85 2.06 -1.25
N GLY A 45 -10.10 3.14 -1.03
CA GLY A 45 -9.24 3.30 0.15
C GLY A 45 -10.05 3.44 1.44
N LEU A 46 -9.58 2.83 2.52
CA LEU A 46 -10.25 2.84 3.82
C LEU A 46 -10.52 4.27 4.36
N TRP A 47 -9.68 5.26 4.05
CA TRP A 47 -9.89 6.65 4.47
C TRP A 47 -11.05 7.37 3.79
N LYS A 48 -11.68 6.76 2.78
CA LYS A 48 -12.96 7.25 2.27
C LYS A 48 -14.13 6.87 3.17
N ARG A 49 -13.97 5.85 4.01
CA ARG A 49 -15.02 5.30 4.89
C ARG A 49 -14.82 5.66 6.36
N TYR A 50 -13.57 5.75 6.80
CA TYR A 50 -13.20 5.99 8.20
C TYR A 50 -12.28 7.20 8.31
N ASP A 51 -12.48 8.02 9.35
CA ASP A 51 -11.53 9.08 9.70
C ASP A 51 -10.27 8.45 10.32
N PRO A 52 -9.09 8.55 9.68
CA PRO A 52 -7.85 7.99 10.22
C PRO A 52 -7.50 8.54 11.61
N MET A 53 -7.93 9.75 11.96
CA MET A 53 -7.68 10.32 13.28
C MET A 53 -8.46 9.62 14.39
N GLU A 54 -9.60 9.01 14.06
CA GLU A 54 -10.45 8.31 15.01
C GLU A 54 -10.14 6.81 15.11
N VAL A 55 -9.54 6.21 14.07
CA VAL A 55 -9.34 4.74 14.01
C VAL A 55 -7.87 4.29 13.95
N ALA A 56 -6.95 5.16 13.53
CA ALA A 56 -5.56 4.78 13.29
C ALA A 56 -4.55 5.83 13.80
N SER A 57 -4.89 6.52 14.90
CA SER A 57 -4.01 7.49 15.55
C SER A 57 -3.59 7.03 16.94
N LEU A 58 -2.42 7.51 17.39
CA LEU A 58 -1.96 7.28 18.77
C LEU A 58 -2.95 7.85 19.79
N ARG A 59 -3.63 8.94 19.45
CA ARG A 59 -4.65 9.56 20.32
C ARG A 59 -5.86 8.63 20.46
N ALA A 60 -6.36 8.09 19.34
CA ALA A 60 -7.45 7.11 19.35
C ALA A 60 -7.06 5.88 20.18
N PHE A 61 -5.86 5.34 19.96
CA PHE A 61 -5.35 4.22 20.75
C PHE A 61 -5.34 4.50 22.26
N ARG A 62 -4.92 5.70 22.69
CA ARG A 62 -4.79 6.06 24.11
C ARG A 62 -6.10 6.45 24.80
N HIS A 63 -7.03 7.06 24.08
CA HIS A 63 -8.22 7.68 24.67
C HIS A 63 -9.55 7.04 24.25
N ASN A 64 -9.54 6.24 23.18
CA ASN A 64 -10.70 5.46 22.72
C ASN A 64 -10.24 4.11 22.13
N PRO A 65 -9.62 3.24 22.95
CA PRO A 65 -9.04 1.98 22.48
C PRO A 65 -10.09 1.03 21.91
N GLU A 66 -11.32 1.01 22.44
CA GLU A 66 -12.41 0.19 21.88
C GLU A 66 -12.65 0.53 20.41
N ARG A 67 -12.78 1.82 20.08
CA ARG A 67 -12.94 2.25 18.69
C ARG A 67 -11.71 1.99 17.82
N PHE A 68 -10.50 2.10 18.37
CA PHE A 68 -9.25 1.78 17.66
C PHE A 68 -9.18 0.30 17.23
N PHE A 69 -9.78 -0.61 18.00
CA PHE A 69 -9.76 -2.05 17.69
C PHE A 69 -11.00 -2.55 16.94
N ALA A 70 -12.13 -1.84 16.99
CA ALA A 70 -13.44 -2.35 16.54
C ALA A 70 -14.00 -1.71 15.25
N TRP A 71 -13.16 -1.10 14.41
CA TRP A 71 -13.59 -0.39 13.19
C TRP A 71 -13.52 -1.25 11.93
#